data_AF-A0A7V8YDM5-F1
#
_entry.id   AF-A0A7V8YDM5-F1
#
_cell.length_a   1.000
_cell.length_b   1.000
_cell.length_c   1.000
_cell.angle_alpha   90.00
_cell.angle_beta   90.00
_cell.angle_gamma   90.00
#
_symmetry.space_group_name_H-M   'P 1'
#
loop_
_entity.id
_entity.type
_entity.pdbx_description
1 polymer ?
#
loop_
_entity_poly.entity_id
_entity_poly.type
_entity_poly.pdbx_seq_one_letter_code
_entity_poly.pdbx_strand_id
1 'polypeptide(L)' 'LAANGVVFHGRVVVLEVAAVETRRRLRDLDLQVIGVETSEFRKSGGSVFCLTQQVPEGGRPG' A
#
# COMPACT_ATOMS: atom_id res chain seq x y z
N LEU A 1 8.26 -9.42 0.35
CA LEU A 1 7.07 -8.70 0.88
C LEU A 1 7.17 -7.17 0.82
N ALA A 2 8.27 -6.57 0.36
CA ALA A 2 8.41 -5.10 0.28
C ALA A 2 7.68 -4.44 -0.92
N ALA A 3 7.20 -5.24 -1.88
CA ALA A 3 6.48 -4.78 -3.08
C ALA A 3 4.95 -4.96 -2.98
N ASN A 4 4.43 -5.43 -1.83
CA ASN A 4 3.00 -5.62 -1.61
C ASN A 4 2.31 -4.32 -1.17
N GLY A 5 2.53 -3.25 -1.92
CA GLY A 5 1.84 -1.98 -1.70
C GLY A 5 0.47 -1.96 -2.37
N VAL A 6 -0.45 -1.16 -1.86
CA VAL A 6 -1.74 -0.88 -2.50
C VAL A 6 -1.72 0.55 -3.02
N VAL A 7 -2.16 0.74 -4.26
CA VAL A 7 -2.28 2.07 -4.89
C VAL A 7 -3.74 2.52 -4.88
N PHE A 8 -4.02 3.66 -4.25
CA PHE A 8 -5.31 4.33 -4.28
C PHE A 8 -5.26 5.53 -5.22
N HIS A 9 -6.29 5.67 -6.07
CA HIS A 9 -6.47 6.77 -7.02
C HIS A 9 -5.23 7.11 -7.87
N GLY A 10 -4.38 6.12 -8.15
CA GLY A 10 -3.17 6.26 -8.97
C GLY A 10 -2.04 7.11 -8.38
N ARG A 11 -2.18 7.67 -7.17
CA ARG A 11 -1.20 8.60 -6.57
C ARG A 11 -0.83 8.29 -5.13
N VAL A 12 -1.65 7.54 -4.40
CA VAL A 12 -1.39 7.19 -3.00
C VAL A 12 -0.93 5.74 -2.92
N VAL A 13 0.23 5.48 -2.33
CA VAL A 13 0.76 4.13 -2.13
C VAL A 13 0.85 3.83 -0.63
N VAL A 14 0.15 2.79 -0.20
CA VAL A 14 0.23 2.27 1.17
C VAL A 14 1.22 1.12 1.20
N LEU A 15 2.24 1.19 2.05
CA LEU A 15 3.23 0.12 2.16
C LEU A 15 3.87 0.02 3.54
N GLU A 16 4.60 -1.06 3.77
CA GLU A 16 5.23 -1.36 5.05
C GLU A 16 6.23 -0.28 5.47
N VAL A 17 6.18 0.13 6.74
CA VAL A 17 7.06 1.15 7.33
C VAL A 17 8.54 0.75 7.25
N ALA A 18 8.85 -0.54 7.31
CA ALA A 18 10.21 -1.05 7.16
C ALA A 18 10.77 -0.96 5.72
N ALA A 19 9.95 -0.73 4.69
CA ALA A 19 10.40 -0.65 3.29
C ALA A 19 10.96 0.75 2.94
N VAL A 20 11.98 1.19 3.70
CA VAL A 20 12.57 2.54 3.64
C VAL A 20 12.96 2.96 2.22
N GLU A 21 13.71 2.13 1.50
CA GLU A 21 14.21 2.44 0.16
C GLU A 21 13.06 2.53 -0.87
N THR A 22 12.09 1.64 -0.79
CA THR A 22 10.90 1.67 -1.67
C THR A 22 10.09 2.94 -1.46
N ARG A 23 9.89 3.37 -0.20
CA ARG A 23 9.17 4.62 0.11
C ARG A 23 9.89 5.84 -0.45
N ARG A 24 11.21 5.87 -0.36
CA ARG A 24 12.03 6.96 -0.90
C ARG A 24 11.83 7.07 -2.42
N ARG A 25 12.02 5.98 -3.15
CA ARG A 25 11.86 5.96 -4.62
C ARG A 25 10.46 6.34 -5.07
N LEU A 26 9.42 5.93 -4.34
CA LEU A 26 8.04 6.31 -4.67
C LEU A 26 7.77 7.80 -4.43
N ARG A 27 8.36 8.39 -3.38
CA ARG A 27 8.27 9.85 -3.15
C ARG A 27 9.02 10.65 -4.21
N ASP A 28 10.15 10.14 -4.71
CA ASP A 28 10.90 10.76 -5.81
C ASP A 28 10.09 10.78 -7.13
N LEU A 29 9.03 9.96 -7.23
CA LEU A 29 8.07 9.93 -8.34
C LEU A 29 6.80 10.76 -8.07
N ASP A 30 6.83 11.64 -7.06
CA ASP A 30 5.70 12.48 -6.63
C ASP A 30 4.45 11.68 -6.19
N LEU A 31 4.65 10.45 -5.71
CA LEU A 31 3.59 9.64 -5.13
C LEU A 31 3.50 9.90 -3.62
N GLN A 32 2.27 10.02 -3.13
CA GLN A 32 2.01 10.11 -1.70
C GLN A 32 2.16 8.73 -1.08
N VAL A 33 3.12 8.58 -0.16
CA VAL A 33 3.42 7.30 0.48
C VAL A 33 2.95 7.28 1.94
N ILE A 34 2.03 6.38 2.25
CA ILE A 34 1.53 6.12 3.61
C ILE A 34 2.21 4.85 4.14
N GLY A 35 3.01 4.99 5.20
CA GLY A 35 3.67 3.87 5.86
C GLY A 35 2.77 3.24 6.92
N VAL A 36 2.66 1.91 6.92
CA VAL A 36 1.92 1.14 7.94
C VAL A 36 2.82 0.08 8.56
N GLU A 37 2.60 -0.26 9.84
CA GLU A 37 3.32 -1.36 10.50
C GLU A 37 2.56 -2.69 10.30
N THR A 38 3.22 -3.68 9.69
CA THR A 38 2.66 -5.03 9.48
C THR A 38 3.52 -6.14 10.08
N SER A 39 4.42 -5.79 10.99
CA SER A 39 5.37 -6.71 11.65
C SER A 39 4.70 -7.94 12.27
N GLU A 40 3.57 -7.75 12.95
CA GLU A 40 2.81 -8.84 13.59
C GLU A 40 2.05 -9.72 12.59
N PHE A 41 1.56 -9.15 11.49
CA PHE A 41 0.86 -9.88 10.44
C PHE A 41 1.81 -10.67 9.52
N ARG A 42 3.08 -10.26 9.44
CA ARG A 42 4.09 -10.96 8.66
C ARG A 42 4.36 -12.38 9.18
N LYS A 43 4.19 -12.59 10.48
CA LYS A 43 4.39 -13.89 11.15
C LYS A 43 3.39 -14.95 10.69
N SER A 44 2.22 -14.54 10.20
CA SER A 44 1.19 -15.42 9.62
C SER A 44 1.18 -15.42 8.09
N GLY A 45 2.19 -14.83 7.43
CA GLY A 45 2.27 -14.71 5.97
C GLY A 45 1.49 -13.54 5.38
N GLY A 46 0.92 -12.65 6.21
CA GLY A 46 0.19 -11.46 5.78
C GLY A 46 1.09 -10.27 5.42
N SER A 47 0.60 -9.42 4.51
CA SER A 47 1.18 -8.13 4.15
C SER A 47 0.07 -7.18 3.69
N VAL A 48 0.35 -5.89 3.52
CA VAL A 48 -0.64 -4.84 3.22
C VAL A 48 -1.63 -5.27 2.12
N PHE A 49 -1.14 -5.76 0.98
CA PHE A 49 -1.99 -6.27 -0.10
C PHE A 49 -2.91 -7.45 0.32
N CYS A 50 -2.41 -8.37 1.13
CA CYS A 50 -3.18 -9.54 1.60
C CYS A 50 -4.29 -9.16 2.60
N LEU A 51 -4.17 -8.00 3.26
CA LEU A 51 -5.14 -7.48 4.21
C LEU A 51 -6.22 -6.60 3.55
N THR A 52 -6.09 -6.34 2.25
CA THR A 52 -7.02 -5.47 1.52
C THR A 52 -7.86 -6.25 0.52
N GLN A 53 -9.16 -5.96 0.47
CA GLN A 53 -10.04 -6.37 -0.61
C GLN A 53 -10.51 -5.11 -1.34
N GLN A 54 -10.11 -4.98 -2.61
CA GLN A 54 -10.60 -3.87 -3.45
C GLN A 54 -12.04 -4.18 -3.86
N VAL A 55 -12.98 -3.39 -3.38
CA VAL A 55 -14.34 -3.36 -3.90
C VAL A 55 -14.41 -2.32 -5.03
N PRO A 56 -15.18 -2.56 -6.12
CA PRO A 56 -15.36 -1.57 -7.16
C PRO A 56 -15.84 -0.25 -6.57
N GLU A 57 -15.25 0.88 -7.00
CA GLU A 57 -15.79 2.19 -6.67
C GLU A 57 -17.24 2.23 -7.16
N GLY A 58 -18.17 2.42 -6.22
CA GLY A 58 -19.59 2.43 -6.52
C GLY A 58 -19.85 3.36 -7.70
N GLY A 59 -20.36 2.80 -8.79
CA GLY A 59 -20.77 3.57 -9.95
C GLY A 59 -21.68 4.70 -9.47
N ARG A 60 -21.32 5.95 -9.78
CA ARG A 60 -22.25 7.06 -9.58
C ARG A 60 -23.53 6.70 -10.35
N PRO A 61 -24.73 6.79 -9.74
CA PRO A 61 -25.94 6.78 -10.53
C PRO A 61 -25.87 7.99 -11.47
N GLY A 62 -25.75 7.70 -12.77
CA GLY A 62 -25.94 8.66 -13.85
C GLY A 62 -27.40 8.74 -14.25
#